data_AF-A0A965LRZ5-F1
#
_entry.id   AF-A0A965LRZ5-F1
#
_cell.length_a   1.000
_cell.length_b   1.000
_cell.length_c   1.000
_cell.angle_alpha   90.00
_cell.angle_beta   90.00
_cell.angle_gamma   90.00
#
_symmetry.space_group_name_H-M   'P 1'
#
loop_
_entity.id
_entity.type
_entity.pdbx_description
1 polymer ?
#
loop_
_entity_poly.entity_id
_entity_poly.type
_entity_poly.pdbx_seq_one_letter_code
_entity_poly.pdbx_strand_id
1 'polypeptide(L)'
;MMFKRSLALFALVAVVFTSGCGGPTAAETAANAPVKLTIWRVFDDGSTMKDVMTAYTAIHKNVTFNYREVRLEDYQNELLHAFAEGTGPDVFSLHNDWIGGYESLILPMPASLTIPYTETRGTIKKETVITLKEEPTITTRQLKTDFVDAVAGDVIRAYQPNPKKEAEDRIFALPLSVDTLALYYNKDWFNFLANI
;
A
#
# COMPACT_ATOMS: atom_id res chain seq x y z
N MET A 1 44.49 -45.19 54.19
CA MET A 1 45.13 -43.91 53.81
C MET A 1 46.09 -44.19 52.67
N MET A 2 45.84 -43.64 51.48
CA MET A 2 46.78 -43.30 50.39
C MET A 2 46.04 -43.35 49.04
N PHE A 3 45.54 -42.17 48.66
CA PHE A 3 45.03 -41.83 47.34
C PHE A 3 46.22 -41.81 46.35
N LYS A 4 46.11 -42.49 45.20
CA LYS A 4 47.03 -42.33 44.07
C LYS A 4 46.24 -42.02 42.79
N ARG A 5 46.79 -41.05 42.05
CA ARG A 5 46.27 -40.37 40.86
C ARG A 5 46.49 -41.20 39.59
N SER A 6 45.50 -41.21 38.68
CA SER A 6 45.60 -41.49 37.22
C SER A 6 44.39 -40.84 36.54
N LEU A 7 44.47 -39.65 35.95
CA LEU A 7 44.88 -39.30 34.58
C LEU A 7 43.91 -39.77 33.46
N ALA A 8 43.19 -38.77 32.91
CA ALA A 8 42.75 -38.57 31.52
C ALA A 8 41.76 -39.54 30.84
N LEU A 9 40.54 -39.05 30.58
CA LEU A 9 40.03 -38.86 29.20
C LEU A 9 38.80 -37.91 29.23
N PHE A 10 39.03 -36.61 29.02
CA PHE A 10 37.95 -35.66 28.74
C PHE A 10 37.67 -35.74 27.23
N ALA A 11 36.59 -36.42 26.85
CA ALA A 11 36.08 -36.38 25.48
C ALA A 11 35.49 -34.99 25.25
N LEU A 12 36.33 -34.08 24.73
CA LEU A 12 35.91 -32.81 24.16
C LEU A 12 35.12 -33.12 22.89
N VAL A 13 33.81 -33.33 23.02
CA VAL A 13 32.89 -33.30 21.88
C VAL A 13 32.89 -31.87 21.38
N ALA A 14 33.64 -31.62 20.31
CA ALA A 14 33.52 -30.43 19.51
C ALA A 14 32.09 -30.40 18.95
N VAL A 15 31.22 -29.61 19.59
CA VAL A 15 29.95 -29.20 19.02
C VAL A 15 30.30 -28.33 17.82
N VAL A 16 30.37 -28.98 16.65
CA VAL A 16 30.31 -28.31 15.37
C VAL A 16 28.94 -27.63 15.33
N PHE A 17 28.92 -26.32 15.57
CA PHE A 17 27.77 -25.48 15.23
C PHE A 17 27.64 -25.50 13.70
N THR A 18 26.94 -26.52 13.18
CA THR A 18 26.38 -26.47 11.83
C THR A 18 25.27 -25.43 11.86
N SER A 19 25.61 -24.18 11.60
CA SER A 19 24.67 -23.11 11.24
C SER A 19 24.10 -23.42 9.85
N GLY A 20 23.26 -24.45 9.79
CA GLY A 20 22.61 -24.97 8.60
C GLY A 20 21.14 -25.22 8.86
N CYS A 21 20.48 -24.32 9.59
CA CYS A 21 19.02 -24.30 9.69
C CYS A 21 18.51 -23.41 8.53
N GLY A 22 18.50 -23.98 7.32
CA GLY A 22 18.11 -23.30 6.07
C GLY A 22 16.60 -23.21 5.91
N GLY A 23 15.92 -22.51 6.82
CA GLY A 23 14.56 -22.05 6.60
C GLY A 23 14.55 -20.73 5.82
N PRO A 24 13.51 -20.43 5.04
CA PRO A 24 13.39 -19.14 4.38
C PRO A 24 13.36 -18.04 5.44
N THR A 25 14.13 -16.97 5.19
CA THR A 25 14.11 -15.76 6.00
C THR A 25 12.71 -15.14 6.01
N ALA A 26 12.42 -14.29 7.01
CA ALA A 26 11.16 -13.53 7.03
C ALA A 26 10.96 -12.70 5.75
N ALA A 27 12.06 -12.18 5.19
CA ALA A 27 12.07 -11.45 3.93
C ALA A 27 11.66 -12.35 2.74
N GLU A 28 12.26 -13.54 2.63
CA GLU A 28 11.91 -14.51 1.59
C GLU A 28 10.48 -15.03 1.74
N THR A 29 10.00 -15.19 2.97
CA THR A 29 8.61 -15.63 3.22
C THR A 29 7.62 -14.56 2.78
N ALA A 30 7.85 -13.31 3.15
CA ALA A 30 7.00 -12.17 2.74
C ALA A 30 7.03 -11.93 1.23
N ALA A 31 8.18 -12.08 0.58
CA ALA A 31 8.34 -11.87 -0.86
C ALA A 31 7.71 -12.98 -1.72
N ASN A 32 7.58 -14.20 -1.21
CA ASN A 32 7.03 -15.32 -1.96
C ASN A 32 5.56 -15.60 -1.64
N ALA A 33 5.03 -15.04 -0.55
CA ALA A 33 3.61 -15.16 -0.22
C ALA A 33 2.75 -14.51 -1.31
N PRO A 34 1.85 -15.25 -1.98
CA PRO A 34 0.96 -14.68 -2.98
C PRO A 34 0.03 -13.64 -2.36
N VAL A 35 0.01 -12.44 -2.94
CA VAL A 35 -0.87 -11.33 -2.55
C VAL A 35 -1.78 -11.03 -3.72
N LYS A 36 -3.09 -11.02 -3.47
CA LYS A 36 -4.10 -10.62 -4.46
C LYS A 36 -4.79 -9.36 -3.97
N LEU A 37 -4.59 -8.25 -4.68
CA LEU A 37 -5.18 -6.96 -4.35
C LEU A 37 -6.44 -6.74 -5.18
N THR A 38 -7.56 -6.41 -4.53
CA THR A 38 -8.81 -6.06 -5.16
C THR A 38 -8.95 -4.54 -5.24
N ILE A 39 -9.15 -4.03 -6.46
CA ILE A 39 -9.23 -2.60 -6.75
C ILE A 39 -10.62 -2.26 -7.28
N TRP A 40 -11.32 -1.31 -6.66
CA TRP A 40 -12.64 -0.83 -7.10
C TRP A 40 -12.58 0.63 -7.55
N ARG A 41 -13.02 0.92 -8.78
CA ARG A 41 -13.03 2.30 -9.33
C ARG A 41 -14.34 2.63 -10.04
N VAL A 42 -14.55 3.93 -10.31
CA VAL A 42 -15.80 4.44 -10.89
C VAL A 42 -15.67 4.86 -12.35
N PHE A 43 -14.70 5.73 -12.68
CA PHE A 43 -14.63 6.37 -13.99
C PHE A 43 -13.57 5.78 -14.93
N ASP A 44 -12.65 4.99 -14.38
CA ASP A 44 -11.55 4.42 -15.14
C ASP A 44 -11.79 2.93 -15.31
N ASP A 45 -11.83 2.48 -16.55
CA ASP A 45 -11.82 1.05 -16.85
C ASP A 45 -10.46 0.43 -16.48
N GLY A 46 -10.39 -0.90 -16.49
CA GLY A 46 -9.15 -1.62 -16.15
C GLY A 46 -7.97 -1.31 -17.08
N SER A 47 -8.21 -0.73 -18.26
CA SER A 47 -7.14 -0.38 -19.20
C SER A 47 -6.31 0.81 -18.71
N THR A 48 -6.94 1.77 -18.04
CA THR A 48 -6.28 2.99 -17.52
C THR A 48 -5.25 2.66 -16.44
N MET A 49 -5.52 1.65 -15.62
CA MET A 49 -4.61 1.20 -14.55
C MET A 49 -3.69 0.06 -14.97
N LYS A 50 -3.85 -0.48 -16.18
CA LYS A 50 -3.11 -1.65 -16.64
C LYS A 50 -1.61 -1.44 -16.61
N ASP A 51 -1.13 -0.29 -17.08
CA ASP A 51 0.30 0.00 -17.15
C ASP A 51 0.94 0.10 -15.76
N VAL A 52 0.26 0.75 -14.82
CA VAL A 52 0.68 0.87 -13.42
C VAL A 52 0.71 -0.51 -12.75
N MET A 53 -0.36 -1.29 -12.90
CA MET A 53 -0.43 -2.65 -12.35
C MET A 53 0.64 -3.57 -12.98
N THR A 54 0.89 -3.45 -14.28
CA THR A 54 1.93 -4.21 -14.99
C THR A 54 3.31 -3.85 -14.48
N ALA A 55 3.61 -2.55 -14.34
CA ALA A 55 4.86 -2.07 -13.78
C ALA A 55 5.06 -2.55 -12.33
N TYR A 56 3.99 -2.55 -11.52
CA TYR A 56 4.03 -3.03 -10.15
C TYR A 56 4.30 -4.54 -10.08
N THR A 57 3.58 -5.37 -10.83
CA THR A 57 3.85 -6.83 -10.91
C THR A 57 5.21 -7.13 -11.55
N ALA A 58 5.78 -6.21 -12.35
CA ALA A 58 7.12 -6.38 -12.89
C ALA A 58 8.19 -6.45 -11.78
N ILE A 59 8.00 -5.71 -10.69
CA ILE A 59 8.91 -5.64 -9.54
C ILE A 59 8.43 -6.48 -8.34
N HIS A 60 7.12 -6.72 -8.20
CA HIS A 60 6.50 -7.53 -7.15
C HIS A 60 5.80 -8.76 -7.73
N LYS A 61 6.58 -9.82 -8.00
CA LYS A 61 6.12 -11.02 -8.72
C LYS A 61 5.06 -11.83 -7.97
N ASN A 62 4.98 -11.67 -6.66
CA ASN A 62 3.98 -12.32 -5.82
C ASN A 62 2.64 -11.56 -5.78
N VAL A 63 2.54 -10.39 -6.42
CA VAL A 63 1.33 -9.55 -6.39
C VAL A 63 0.54 -9.70 -7.68
N THR A 64 -0.76 -9.97 -7.51
CA THR A 64 -1.76 -10.01 -8.59
C THR A 64 -2.91 -9.06 -8.28
N PHE A 65 -3.63 -8.63 -9.31
CA PHE A 65 -4.70 -7.65 -9.19
C PHE A 65 -6.04 -8.21 -9.65
N ASN A 66 -7.10 -7.87 -8.93
CA ASN A 66 -8.49 -8.06 -9.32
C ASN A 66 -9.14 -6.69 -9.44
N TYR A 67 -9.42 -6.25 -10.66
CA TYR A 67 -9.95 -4.92 -10.91
C TYR A 67 -11.45 -4.98 -11.17
N ARG A 68 -12.22 -4.10 -10.52
CA ARG A 68 -13.66 -3.97 -10.68
C ARG A 68 -14.02 -2.50 -10.93
N GLU A 69 -14.64 -2.24 -12.06
CA GLU A 69 -15.31 -0.98 -12.34
C GLU A 69 -16.77 -1.08 -11.86
N VAL A 70 -17.23 -0.07 -11.14
CA VAL A 70 -18.59 0.03 -10.63
C VAL A 70 -19.17 1.37 -11.04
N ARG A 71 -20.40 1.38 -11.52
CA ARG A 71 -21.06 2.61 -11.98
C ARG A 71 -21.26 3.58 -10.82
N LEU A 72 -21.11 4.87 -11.10
CA LEU A 72 -21.20 5.94 -10.09
C LEU A 72 -22.50 5.87 -9.28
N GLU A 73 -23.64 5.60 -9.94
CA GLU A 73 -24.97 5.53 -9.33
C GLU A 73 -25.11 4.44 -8.24
N ASP A 74 -24.40 3.31 -8.41
CA ASP A 74 -24.46 2.18 -7.48
C ASP A 74 -23.29 2.19 -6.48
N TYR A 75 -22.22 2.94 -6.79
CA TYR A 75 -20.92 2.77 -6.19
C TYR A 75 -20.90 2.89 -4.66
N GLN A 76 -21.50 3.96 -4.14
CA GLN A 76 -21.47 4.23 -2.70
C GLN A 76 -22.19 3.14 -1.91
N ASN A 77 -23.35 2.69 -2.39
CA ASN A 77 -24.14 1.66 -1.74
C ASN A 77 -23.41 0.32 -1.77
N GLU A 78 -22.85 -0.06 -2.93
CA GLU A 78 -22.09 -1.29 -3.05
C GLU A 78 -20.84 -1.31 -2.16
N LEU A 79 -20.11 -0.19 -2.09
CA LEU A 79 -18.91 -0.08 -1.27
C LEU A 79 -19.24 -0.23 0.23
N LEU A 80 -20.30 0.43 0.70
CA LEU A 80 -20.75 0.30 2.09
C LEU A 80 -21.23 -1.11 2.43
N HIS A 81 -21.98 -1.75 1.52
CA HIS A 81 -22.42 -3.13 1.69
C HIS A 81 -21.22 -4.08 1.77
N ALA A 82 -20.24 -3.93 0.88
CA ALA A 82 -19.04 -4.75 0.88
C ALA A 82 -18.23 -4.59 2.19
N PHE A 83 -18.12 -3.37 2.72
CA PHE A 83 -17.51 -3.17 4.04
C PHE A 83 -18.30 -3.83 5.17
N ALA A 84 -19.62 -3.72 5.16
CA ALA A 84 -20.47 -4.34 6.17
C ALA A 84 -20.41 -5.88 6.13
N GLU A 85 -20.25 -6.46 4.94
CA GLU A 85 -20.13 -7.91 4.72
C GLU A 85 -18.69 -8.44 4.93
N GLY A 86 -17.71 -7.56 5.13
CA GLY A 86 -16.30 -7.95 5.23
C GLY A 86 -15.67 -8.38 3.91
N THR A 87 -16.27 -7.98 2.79
CA THR A 87 -15.85 -8.27 1.40
C THR A 87 -15.37 -7.02 0.67
N GLY A 88 -15.09 -5.93 1.41
CA GLY A 88 -14.60 -4.67 0.88
C GLY A 88 -13.29 -4.78 0.09
N PRO A 89 -13.03 -3.88 -0.86
CA PRO A 89 -11.80 -3.84 -1.64
C PRO A 89 -10.57 -3.41 -0.81
N ASP A 90 -9.38 -3.77 -1.29
CA ASP A 90 -8.11 -3.36 -0.68
C ASP A 90 -7.73 -1.92 -1.10
N VAL A 91 -8.03 -1.56 -2.34
CA VAL A 91 -7.81 -0.23 -2.91
C VAL A 91 -9.09 0.22 -3.59
N PHE A 92 -9.53 1.44 -3.33
CA PHE A 92 -10.78 1.90 -3.93
C PHE A 92 -10.78 3.42 -4.11
N SER A 93 -11.61 3.87 -5.06
CA SER A 93 -11.86 5.30 -5.25
C SER A 93 -12.81 5.78 -4.16
N LEU A 94 -12.60 6.97 -3.63
CA LEU A 94 -13.52 7.56 -2.67
C LEU A 94 -13.71 9.01 -3.05
N HIS A 95 -14.98 9.46 -3.14
CA HIS A 95 -15.25 10.87 -3.35
C HIS A 95 -14.67 11.66 -2.17
N ASN A 96 -13.94 12.74 -2.44
CA ASN A 96 -13.24 13.55 -1.45
C ASN A 96 -14.18 13.96 -0.29
N ASP A 97 -15.40 14.39 -0.61
CA ASP A 97 -16.41 14.80 0.37
C ASP A 97 -16.97 13.65 1.23
N TRP A 98 -16.71 12.38 0.89
CA TRP A 98 -17.22 11.24 1.66
C TRP A 98 -16.26 10.76 2.74
N ILE A 99 -15.00 11.19 2.72
CA ILE A 99 -13.94 10.67 3.62
C ILE A 99 -14.38 10.71 5.09
N GLY A 100 -15.03 11.80 5.53
CA GLY A 100 -15.49 11.94 6.92
C GLY A 100 -16.49 10.86 7.36
N GLY A 101 -17.35 10.39 6.45
CA GLY A 101 -18.30 9.31 6.73
C GLY A 101 -17.67 7.92 6.75
N TYR A 102 -16.45 7.78 6.23
CA TYR A 102 -15.75 6.51 6.08
C TYR A 102 -14.60 6.32 7.09
N GLU A 103 -14.29 7.31 7.94
CA GLU A 103 -13.15 7.25 8.89
C GLU A 103 -13.14 6.00 9.79
N SER A 104 -14.30 5.41 10.09
CA SER A 104 -14.42 4.16 10.85
C SER A 104 -14.24 2.88 10.02
N LEU A 105 -14.28 3.00 8.70
CA LEU A 105 -14.19 1.91 7.72
C LEU A 105 -12.82 1.86 7.03
N ILE A 106 -12.02 2.93 7.15
CA ILE A 106 -10.71 3.06 6.51
C ILE A 106 -9.62 3.31 7.53
N LEU A 107 -8.39 2.96 7.17
CA LEU A 107 -7.23 3.21 8.01
C LEU A 107 -6.45 4.41 7.48
N PRO A 108 -5.88 5.25 8.37
CA PRO A 108 -4.95 6.27 7.93
C PRO A 108 -3.71 5.61 7.33
N MET A 109 -3.08 6.35 6.43
CA MET A 109 -1.79 5.98 5.85
C MET A 109 -0.77 5.70 6.96
N PRO A 110 -0.04 4.56 6.88
CA PRO A 110 1.06 4.29 7.80
C PRO A 110 2.20 5.26 7.54
N ALA A 111 3.06 5.51 8.53
CA ALA A 111 4.20 6.42 8.38
C ALA A 111 5.33 5.83 7.50
N SER A 112 5.41 4.50 7.43
CA SER A 112 6.36 3.76 6.61
C SER A 112 5.74 2.45 6.13
N LEU A 113 6.30 1.90 5.07
CA LEU A 113 5.97 0.59 4.51
C LEU A 113 7.19 -0.30 4.54
N THR A 114 7.01 -1.56 4.93
CA THR A 114 8.07 -2.57 4.88
C THR A 114 7.84 -3.46 3.67
N ILE A 115 8.68 -3.32 2.64
CA ILE A 115 8.52 -3.98 1.35
C ILE A 115 9.74 -4.87 1.08
N PRO A 116 9.55 -6.12 0.63
CA PRO A 116 10.66 -6.96 0.19
C PRO A 116 11.17 -6.54 -1.19
N TYR A 117 12.48 -6.32 -1.30
CA TYR A 117 13.18 -6.06 -2.56
C TYR A 117 14.18 -7.16 -2.87
N THR A 118 14.35 -7.42 -4.16
CA THR A 118 15.35 -8.34 -4.67
C THR A 118 16.62 -7.58 -5.05
N GLU A 119 17.71 -7.80 -4.33
CA GLU A 119 19.02 -7.20 -4.61
C GLU A 119 19.99 -8.26 -5.14
N THR A 120 20.85 -7.89 -6.08
CA THR A 120 21.98 -8.74 -6.47
C THR A 120 23.21 -8.33 -5.67
N ARG A 121 23.71 -9.22 -4.81
CA ARG A 121 24.95 -9.00 -4.04
C ARG A 121 26.07 -9.93 -4.52
N GLY A 122 27.31 -9.43 -4.46
CA GLY A 122 28.54 -10.22 -4.72
C GLY A 122 29.35 -9.76 -5.95
N THR A 123 30.67 -9.66 -5.78
CA THR A 123 31.61 -9.15 -6.81
C THR A 123 32.07 -10.24 -7.78
N ILE A 124 32.03 -11.52 -7.39
CA ILE A 124 32.50 -12.67 -8.19
C ILE A 124 31.36 -13.65 -8.52
N LYS A 125 30.46 -13.92 -7.56
CA LYS A 125 29.24 -14.69 -7.75
C LYS A 125 28.05 -13.80 -7.38
N LYS A 126 27.19 -13.52 -8.35
CA LYS A 126 25.97 -12.75 -8.16
C LYS A 126 24.94 -13.63 -7.45
N GLU A 127 24.60 -13.29 -6.22
CA GLU A 127 23.54 -13.95 -5.45
C GLU A 127 22.35 -13.01 -5.29
N THR A 128 21.17 -13.54 -5.59
CA THR A 128 19.90 -12.84 -5.44
C THR A 128 19.48 -12.91 -3.97
N VAL A 129 19.53 -11.79 -3.25
CA VAL A 129 19.16 -11.71 -1.83
C VAL A 129 17.90 -10.87 -1.69
N ILE A 130 16.90 -11.40 -1.00
CA ILE A 130 15.68 -10.66 -0.69
C ILE A 130 15.88 -9.93 0.65
N THR A 131 15.72 -8.61 0.63
CA THR A 131 15.88 -7.76 1.82
C THR A 131 14.59 -6.98 2.06
N LEU A 132 14.15 -6.91 3.33
CA LEU A 132 13.06 -6.01 3.73
C LEU A 132 13.62 -4.59 3.84
N LYS A 133 13.03 -3.67 3.10
CA LYS A 133 13.35 -2.25 3.17
C LYS A 133 12.17 -1.49 3.75
N GLU A 134 12.46 -0.63 4.72
CA GLU A 134 11.49 0.33 5.23
C GLU A 134 11.54 1.60 4.36
N GLU A 135 10.40 1.96 3.79
CA GLU A 135 10.23 3.16 2.96
C GLU A 135 9.24 4.11 3.62
N PRO A 136 9.61 5.38 3.87
CA PRO A 136 8.68 6.35 4.43
C PRO A 136 7.57 6.67 3.43
N THR A 137 6.35 6.88 3.94
CA THR A 137 5.24 7.37 3.11
C THR A 137 5.24 8.91 3.05
N ILE A 138 4.35 9.47 2.23
CA ILE A 138 4.20 10.91 2.13
C ILE A 138 3.78 11.51 3.48
N THR A 139 4.45 12.59 3.87
CA THR A 139 4.11 13.35 5.08
C THR A 139 2.97 14.33 4.82
N THR A 140 2.25 14.75 5.88
CA THR A 140 1.21 15.80 5.77
C THR A 140 1.76 17.12 5.22
N ARG A 141 3.04 17.42 5.49
CA ARG A 141 3.74 18.58 4.96
C ARG A 141 3.99 18.46 3.45
N GLN A 142 4.48 17.30 2.99
CA GLN A 142 4.66 17.03 1.57
C GLN A 142 3.33 17.09 0.84
N LEU A 143 2.28 16.47 1.39
CA LEU A 143 0.94 16.53 0.80
C LEU A 143 0.48 17.99 0.60
N LYS A 144 0.68 18.87 1.59
CA LYS A 144 0.35 20.31 1.48
C LYS A 144 1.22 21.09 0.50
N THR A 145 2.40 20.57 0.15
CA THR A 145 3.35 21.25 -0.74
C THR A 145 3.21 20.76 -2.19
N ASP A 146 2.94 19.47 -2.36
CA ASP A 146 2.94 18.80 -3.66
C ASP A 146 1.55 18.82 -4.34
N PHE A 147 0.50 19.12 -3.58
CA PHE A 147 -0.89 19.17 -4.07
C PHE A 147 -1.55 20.52 -3.77
N VAL A 148 -2.68 20.77 -4.44
CA VAL A 148 -3.49 21.97 -4.19
C VAL A 148 -4.06 21.97 -2.77
N ASP A 149 -4.22 23.16 -2.19
CA ASP A 149 -4.63 23.34 -0.79
C ASP A 149 -5.92 22.60 -0.42
N ALA A 150 -6.88 22.52 -1.34
CA ALA A 150 -8.15 21.82 -1.14
C ALA A 150 -7.96 20.34 -0.74
N VAL A 151 -6.98 19.66 -1.34
CA VAL A 151 -6.69 18.24 -1.04
C VAL A 151 -6.40 18.04 0.43
N ALA A 152 -5.58 18.90 1.03
CA ALA A 152 -5.20 18.76 2.43
C ALA A 152 -6.42 18.89 3.36
N GLY A 153 -7.35 19.79 3.02
CA GLY A 153 -8.63 19.93 3.73
C GLY A 153 -9.51 18.68 3.61
N ASP A 154 -9.42 17.97 2.50
CA ASP A 154 -10.28 16.82 2.22
C ASP A 154 -9.75 15.49 2.74
N VAL A 155 -8.43 15.28 2.77
CA VAL A 155 -7.86 13.96 3.08
C VAL A 155 -7.12 13.87 4.42
N ILE A 156 -6.79 15.00 5.05
CA ILE A 156 -6.19 15.01 6.39
C ILE A 156 -7.31 15.01 7.43
N ARG A 157 -7.28 14.05 8.36
CA ARG A 157 -8.22 13.95 9.47
C ARG A 157 -7.50 13.66 10.78
N ALA A 158 -8.12 14.07 11.88
CA ALA A 158 -7.66 13.73 13.22
C ALA A 158 -7.86 12.23 13.45
N TYR A 159 -6.79 11.54 13.83
CA TYR A 159 -6.83 10.11 14.12
C TYR A 159 -6.39 9.84 15.55
N GLN A 160 -7.22 9.07 16.26
CA GLN A 160 -6.92 8.63 17.62
C GLN A 160 -7.04 7.10 17.69
N PRO A 161 -5.93 6.34 17.71
CA PRO A 161 -5.98 4.88 17.67
C PRO A 161 -6.53 4.26 18.96
N ASN A 162 -6.40 4.96 20.08
CA ASN A 162 -7.01 4.56 21.34
C ASN A 162 -7.27 5.78 22.23
N PRO A 163 -8.22 5.72 23.18
CA PRO A 163 -8.59 6.86 24.02
C PRO A 163 -7.46 7.44 24.88
N LYS A 164 -6.32 6.75 25.00
CA LYS A 164 -5.16 7.18 25.80
C LYS A 164 -4.07 7.86 24.99
N LYS A 165 -4.08 7.74 23.66
CA LYS A 165 -3.15 8.44 22.77
C LYS A 165 -3.76 9.77 22.38
N GLU A 166 -2.96 10.83 22.29
CA GLU A 166 -3.42 12.09 21.73
C GLU A 166 -3.82 11.90 20.26
N ALA A 167 -4.85 12.65 19.84
CA ALA A 167 -5.24 12.69 18.45
C ALA A 167 -4.14 13.38 17.63
N GLU A 168 -3.83 12.82 16.47
CA GLU A 168 -2.84 13.35 15.54
C GLU A 168 -3.43 13.43 14.13
N ASP A 169 -3.07 14.48 13.39
CA ASP A 169 -3.48 14.62 12.00
C ASP A 169 -2.79 13.55 11.13
N ARG A 170 -3.59 12.77 10.41
CA ARG A 170 -3.13 11.70 9.51
C ARG A 170 -3.79 11.82 8.15
N ILE A 171 -3.12 11.28 7.14
CA ILE A 171 -3.62 11.22 5.77
C ILE A 171 -4.51 9.97 5.65
N PHE A 172 -5.75 10.13 5.22
CA PHE A 172 -6.72 9.04 5.06
C PHE A 172 -6.89 8.57 3.60
N ALA A 173 -6.55 9.42 2.64
CA ALA A 173 -6.61 9.09 1.22
C ALA A 173 -5.53 9.85 0.44
N LEU A 174 -5.20 9.37 -0.76
CA LEU A 174 -4.35 10.10 -1.70
C LEU A 174 -5.22 10.66 -2.83
N PRO A 175 -5.01 11.94 -3.22
CA PRO A 175 -5.69 12.49 -4.39
C PRO A 175 -5.22 11.77 -5.65
N LEU A 176 -6.15 11.45 -6.53
CA LEU A 176 -5.83 10.94 -7.87
C LEU A 176 -6.00 12.02 -8.93
N SER A 177 -7.06 12.82 -8.83
CA SER A 177 -7.35 13.95 -9.70
C SER A 177 -8.09 15.04 -8.92
N VAL A 178 -8.08 16.26 -9.45
CA VAL A 178 -8.89 17.38 -8.98
C VAL A 178 -9.56 17.99 -10.19
N ASP A 179 -10.89 17.99 -10.20
CA ASP A 179 -11.69 18.53 -11.29
C ASP A 179 -12.46 19.77 -10.84
N THR A 180 -12.67 20.71 -11.76
CA THR A 180 -13.47 21.92 -11.54
C THR A 180 -14.50 22.08 -12.65
N LEU A 181 -15.62 22.74 -12.35
CA LEU A 181 -16.67 22.97 -13.34
C LEU A 181 -16.17 23.90 -14.45
N ALA A 182 -16.47 23.52 -15.69
CA ALA A 182 -16.25 24.35 -16.87
C ALA A 182 -17.55 24.50 -17.66
N LEU A 183 -17.77 25.69 -18.23
CA LEU A 183 -18.89 25.93 -19.15
C LEU A 183 -18.44 25.62 -20.58
N TYR A 184 -19.06 24.61 -21.17
CA TYR A 184 -18.89 24.28 -22.59
C TYR A 184 -20.04 24.87 -23.39
N TYR A 185 -19.75 25.48 -24.54
CA TYR A 185 -20.76 25.95 -25.48
C TYR A 185 -20.37 25.58 -26.91
N ASN A 186 -21.37 25.33 -27.75
CA ASN A 186 -21.16 25.13 -29.17
C ASN A 186 -21.03 26.50 -29.86
N LYS A 187 -19.83 26.80 -30.34
CA LYS A 187 -19.52 28.09 -30.99
C LYS A 187 -20.37 28.34 -32.25
N ASP A 188 -20.65 27.31 -33.04
CA ASP A 188 -21.40 27.45 -34.29
C ASP A 188 -22.86 27.82 -34.01
N TRP A 189 -23.49 27.18 -33.02
CA TRP A 189 -24.86 27.51 -32.62
C TRP A 189 -24.96 28.89 -31.97
N PHE A 190 -23.95 29.24 -31.15
CA PHE A 190 -23.92 30.55 -30.51
C PHE A 190 -23.81 31.69 -31.54
N ASN A 191 -22.97 31.51 -32.56
CA ASN A 191 -22.80 32.51 -33.63
C ASN A 191 -23.99 32.55 -34.60
N PHE A 192 -24.68 31.42 -34.83
CA PHE A 192 -25.88 31.39 -35.66
C PHE A 192 -27.01 32.23 -35.04
N LEU A 193 -27.26 32.05 -33.74
CA LEU A 193 -28.30 32.80 -33.02
C LEU A 193 -27.97 34.28 -32.84
N ALA A 194 -26.69 34.65 -32.86
CA ALA A 194 -26.25 36.05 -32.74
C ALA A 194 -26.41 36.88 -34.04
N ASN A 195 -26.65 36.22 -35.18
CA ASN A 195 -26.80 36.85 -36.50
C ASN A 195 -28.26 36.92 -36.99
N ILE A 196 -29.24 36.72 -36.10
CA ILE A 196 -30.68 36.87 -36.33
C ILE A 196 -31.17 38.04 -35.47
#